data_AF-A0A212CYR5-F1
#
_entry.id   AF-A0A212CYR5-F1
#
_cell.length_a   1.000
_cell.length_b   1.000
_cell.length_c   1.000
_cell.angle_alpha   90.00
_cell.angle_beta   90.00
_cell.angle_gamma   90.00
#
_symmetry.space_group_name_H-M   'P 1'
#
loop_
_entity.id
_entity.type
_entity.pdbx_description
1 polymer ?
#
loop_
_entity_poly.entity_id
_entity_poly.type
_entity_poly.pdbx_seq_one_letter_code
_entity_poly.pdbx_strand_id
1 'polypeptide(L)'
;MALTAVLGTGLMYLPRDGEEDLEEEYTPIGSPAKAERRFVQGHFTANDSLVFSISRKSAEVPYASILVVSKAETLLEPDIIEEISKVDDTVQALTVTQDNGTQIPYREVCAKNQGSCVPPNPLLFAWKRNKGLNLRTITFPIYSLAGQIVSLANILGGTVLGESMGPSQLLLQAKAMRLQYYLETGGEENERSKAWMIHFLTKASSLEESLALKKIQVASGWSLWEARRRWEG
;
A
#
# COMPACT_ATOMS: atom_id res chain seq x y z
N MET A 1 -20.29 31.67 -37.79
CA MET A 1 -18.82 31.88 -37.85
C MET A 1 -18.34 32.71 -36.66
N ALA A 2 -18.84 33.95 -36.43
CA ALA A 2 -18.42 34.75 -35.27
C ALA A 2 -18.87 34.17 -33.91
N LEU A 3 -20.11 33.68 -33.81
CA LEU A 3 -20.66 33.13 -32.56
C LEU A 3 -19.88 31.88 -32.07
N THR A 4 -19.53 30.99 -32.99
CA THR A 4 -18.74 29.79 -32.72
C THR A 4 -17.31 30.13 -32.31
N ALA A 5 -16.72 31.17 -32.91
CA ALA A 5 -15.40 31.66 -32.52
C ALA A 5 -15.40 32.25 -31.10
N VAL A 6 -16.43 33.02 -30.75
CA VAL A 6 -16.58 33.58 -29.39
C VAL A 6 -16.79 32.48 -28.36
N LEU A 7 -17.65 31.49 -28.63
CA LEU A 7 -17.85 30.34 -27.73
C LEU A 7 -16.58 29.48 -27.57
N GLY A 8 -15.75 29.38 -28.62
CA GLY A 8 -14.47 28.66 -28.58
C GLY A 8 -13.43 29.27 -27.63
N THR A 9 -13.49 30.57 -27.35
CA THR A 9 -12.56 31.22 -26.40
C THR A 9 -12.70 30.70 -24.96
N GLY A 10 -13.86 30.13 -24.61
CA GLY A 10 -14.09 29.51 -23.31
C GLY A 10 -13.16 28.33 -23.01
N LEU A 11 -12.66 27.64 -24.05
CA LEU A 11 -11.72 26.52 -23.89
C LEU A 11 -10.36 26.95 -23.31
N MET A 12 -10.00 28.24 -23.38
CA MET A 12 -8.78 28.76 -22.73
C MET A 12 -8.86 28.71 -21.20
N TYR A 13 -10.07 28.66 -20.63
CA TYR A 13 -10.30 28.59 -19.19
C TYR A 13 -10.44 27.15 -18.69
N LEU A 14 -10.33 26.14 -19.55
CA LEU A 14 -10.29 24.76 -19.10
C LEU A 14 -9.01 24.53 -18.29
N PRO A 15 -9.11 24.04 -17.05
CA PRO A 15 -7.93 23.67 -16.28
C PRO A 15 -7.20 22.56 -17.05
N ARG A 16 -5.94 22.84 -17.45
CA ARG A 16 -5.10 21.88 -18.18
C ARG A 16 -4.47 20.83 -17.27
N ASP A 17 -4.29 21.19 -16.00
CA ASP A 17 -3.62 20.39 -14.97
C ASP A 17 -4.45 20.35 -13.68
N GLY A 18 -5.78 20.19 -13.80
CA GLY A 18 -6.63 20.00 -12.63
C GLY A 18 -6.32 18.66 -11.97
N GLU A 19 -6.11 18.65 -10.65
CA GLU A 19 -6.05 17.41 -9.88
C GLU A 19 -7.38 16.65 -10.08
N GLU A 20 -7.30 15.43 -10.62
CA GLU A 20 -8.46 14.55 -10.78
C GLU A 20 -8.71 13.82 -9.45
N ASP A 21 -9.61 14.35 -8.64
CA ASP A 21 -10.18 13.62 -7.50
C ASP A 21 -11.34 12.75 -8.00
N LEU A 22 -11.09 11.43 -8.05
CA LEU A 22 -12.09 10.44 -8.46
C LEU A 22 -13.33 10.48 -7.57
N GLU A 23 -13.19 10.81 -6.28
CA GLU A 23 -14.33 10.95 -5.38
C GLU A 23 -15.15 12.19 -5.74
N GLU A 24 -14.55 13.30 -6.17
CA GLU A 24 -15.30 14.48 -6.63
C GLU A 24 -16.02 14.25 -7.95
N GLU A 25 -15.36 13.57 -8.90
CA GLU A 25 -15.93 13.31 -10.23
C GLU A 25 -17.06 12.27 -10.19
N TYR A 26 -16.92 11.23 -9.37
CA TYR A 26 -17.86 10.11 -9.36
C TYR A 26 -18.85 10.13 -8.19
N THR A 27 -18.73 11.04 -7.22
CA THR A 27 -19.69 11.15 -6.11
C THR A 27 -20.19 12.58 -5.88
N PRO A 28 -21.53 12.78 -5.78
CA PRO A 28 -22.10 14.12 -5.60
C PRO A 28 -21.49 14.87 -4.42
N ILE A 29 -21.21 16.17 -4.60
CA ILE A 29 -20.61 17.06 -3.58
C ILE A 29 -21.37 16.99 -2.23
N GLY A 30 -22.70 16.93 -2.30
CA GLY A 30 -23.61 16.83 -1.16
C GLY A 30 -24.13 15.43 -0.85
N SER A 31 -23.40 14.37 -1.23
CA SER A 31 -23.88 13.00 -1.01
C SER A 31 -24.05 12.69 0.48
N PRO A 32 -25.10 11.94 0.88
CA PRO A 32 -25.26 11.47 2.26
C PRO A 32 -24.03 10.73 2.79
N ALA A 33 -23.35 9.94 1.94
CA ALA A 33 -22.12 9.24 2.28
C ALA A 33 -20.98 10.20 2.70
N LYS A 34 -20.79 11.32 1.99
CA LYS A 34 -19.80 12.36 2.38
C LYS A 34 -20.19 13.04 3.70
N ALA A 35 -21.48 13.25 3.96
CA ALA A 35 -21.94 13.81 5.23
C ALA A 35 -21.70 12.86 6.42
N GLU A 36 -22.02 11.57 6.27
CA GLU A 36 -21.74 10.53 7.26
C GLU A 36 -20.24 10.36 7.50
N ARG A 37 -19.41 10.38 6.45
CA ARG A 37 -17.95 10.35 6.58
C ARG A 37 -17.44 11.53 7.42
N ARG A 38 -17.91 12.76 7.16
CA ARG A 38 -17.55 13.94 7.97
C ARG A 38 -17.99 13.79 9.42
N PHE A 39 -19.18 13.23 9.66
CA PHE A 39 -19.63 12.91 11.02
C PHE A 39 -18.67 11.94 11.71
N VAL A 40 -18.29 10.82 11.06
CA VAL A 40 -17.31 9.87 11.61
C VAL A 40 -15.96 10.53 11.87
N GLN A 41 -15.43 11.32 10.93
CA GLN A 41 -14.16 12.03 11.07
C GLN A 41 -14.15 13.01 12.25
N GLY A 42 -15.28 13.69 12.50
CA GLY A 42 -15.44 14.58 13.65
C GLY A 42 -15.43 13.86 14.99
N HIS A 43 -15.72 12.56 15.03
CA HIS A 43 -15.78 11.75 16.27
C HIS A 43 -14.57 10.82 16.44
N PHE A 44 -13.97 10.36 15.34
CA PHE A 44 -12.76 9.54 15.32
C PHE A 44 -11.52 10.41 15.04
N THR A 45 -11.33 11.46 15.84
CA THR A 45 -10.17 12.35 15.70
C THR A 45 -8.89 11.61 16.08
N ALA A 46 -7.97 11.46 15.13
CA ALA A 46 -6.69 10.78 15.33
C ALA A 46 -5.55 11.67 14.84
N ASN A 47 -4.47 11.73 15.61
CA ASN A 47 -3.20 12.24 15.08
C ASN A 47 -2.56 11.14 14.23
N ASP A 48 -3.00 11.05 12.98
CA ASP A 48 -2.62 9.98 12.06
C ASP A 48 -1.16 10.07 11.57
N SER A 49 -0.52 11.25 11.68
CA SER A 49 0.93 11.39 11.42
C SER A 49 1.77 10.80 12.57
N LEU A 50 1.23 10.75 13.80
CA LEU A 50 1.92 10.15 14.94
C LEU A 50 1.57 8.67 15.17
N VAL A 51 0.30 8.30 15.02
CA VAL A 51 -0.24 6.96 15.34
C VAL A 51 -1.16 6.46 14.22
N PHE A 52 -0.55 6.13 13.08
CA PHE A 52 -1.29 5.55 11.96
C PHE A 52 -1.91 4.19 12.32
N SER A 53 -3.19 4.02 11.97
CA SER A 53 -3.86 2.73 11.94
C SER A 53 -4.91 2.71 10.83
N ILE A 54 -4.76 1.82 9.85
CA ILE A 54 -5.71 1.72 8.73
C ILE A 54 -7.14 1.44 9.21
N SER A 55 -7.32 0.70 10.30
CA SER A 55 -8.65 0.40 10.88
C SER A 55 -9.37 1.62 11.47
N ARG A 56 -8.67 2.74 11.69
CA ARG A 56 -9.25 3.98 12.20
C ARG A 56 -9.59 4.98 11.08
N LYS A 57 -9.17 4.69 9.85
CA LYS A 57 -9.34 5.58 8.71
C LYS A 57 -10.75 5.41 8.14
N SER A 58 -11.49 6.51 8.09
CA SER A 58 -12.82 6.59 7.47
C SER A 58 -12.77 7.08 6.01
N ALA A 59 -11.56 7.15 5.46
CA ALA A 59 -11.19 7.70 4.18
C ALA A 59 -10.22 6.75 3.50
N GLU A 60 -10.19 6.75 2.19
CA GLU A 60 -9.13 6.06 1.45
C GLU A 60 -7.76 6.63 1.84
N VAL A 61 -6.77 5.75 1.99
CA VAL A 61 -5.39 6.09 2.32
C VAL A 61 -4.52 5.76 1.11
N PRO A 62 -3.62 6.64 0.69
CA PRO A 62 -2.65 6.32 -0.37
C PRO A 62 -1.74 5.18 0.07
N TYR A 63 -1.63 4.16 -0.76
CA TYR A 63 -0.75 3.04 -0.53
C TYR A 63 -0.15 2.52 -1.84
N ALA A 64 1.07 2.02 -1.75
CA ALA A 64 1.60 1.08 -2.73
C ALA A 64 1.36 -0.34 -2.20
N SER A 65 1.13 -1.29 -3.10
CA SER A 65 0.95 -2.68 -2.73
C SER A 65 1.68 -3.59 -3.71
N ILE A 66 2.22 -4.68 -3.16
CA ILE A 66 2.75 -5.79 -3.95
C ILE A 66 2.04 -7.05 -3.47
N LEU A 67 1.33 -7.70 -4.38
CA LEU A 67 0.82 -9.05 -4.18
C LEU A 67 1.88 -10.03 -4.67
N VAL A 68 2.39 -10.83 -3.75
CA VAL A 68 3.30 -11.93 -4.04
C VAL A 68 2.50 -13.21 -4.14
N VAL A 69 2.78 -14.03 -5.15
CA VAL A 69 2.22 -15.38 -5.34
C VAL A 69 3.36 -16.39 -5.45
N SER A 70 3.34 -17.44 -4.64
CA SER A 70 4.33 -18.52 -4.72
C SER A 70 4.10 -19.39 -5.95
N LYS A 71 5.17 -19.73 -6.67
CA LYS A 71 5.16 -20.75 -7.72
C LYS A 71 5.11 -22.17 -7.13
N ALA A 72 5.60 -22.36 -5.91
CA ALA A 72 5.46 -23.60 -5.14
C ALA A 72 4.07 -23.69 -4.47
N GLU A 73 3.76 -24.80 -3.79
CA GLU A 73 2.47 -24.98 -3.10
C GLU A 73 2.21 -23.92 -2.03
N THR A 74 3.27 -23.52 -1.31
CA THR A 74 3.16 -22.48 -0.28
C THR A 74 4.30 -21.47 -0.35
N LEU A 75 4.08 -20.27 0.16
CA LEU A 75 5.11 -19.28 0.43
C LEU A 75 5.75 -19.41 1.83
N LEU A 76 5.26 -20.29 2.69
CA LEU A 76 5.73 -20.43 4.08
C LEU A 76 7.09 -21.16 4.20
N GLU A 77 7.74 -21.45 3.07
CA GLU A 77 9.10 -22.01 3.05
C GLU A 77 10.13 -20.90 3.28
N PRO A 78 11.16 -21.12 4.13
CA PRO A 78 12.10 -20.06 4.52
C PRO A 78 12.81 -19.38 3.34
N ASP A 79 13.14 -20.15 2.31
CA ASP A 79 13.79 -19.70 1.09
C ASP A 79 12.86 -18.91 0.16
N ILE A 80 11.55 -19.14 0.22
CA ILE A 80 10.55 -18.32 -0.48
C ILE A 80 10.34 -17.02 0.28
N ILE A 81 10.21 -17.06 1.60
CA ILE A 81 10.12 -15.83 2.41
C ILE A 81 11.40 -14.97 2.28
N GLU A 82 12.58 -15.57 2.17
CA GLU A 82 13.83 -14.83 1.90
C GLU A 82 13.80 -14.14 0.53
N GLU A 83 13.19 -14.76 -0.49
CA GLU A 83 13.00 -14.10 -1.78
C GLU A 83 12.00 -12.94 -1.68
N ILE A 84 10.94 -13.10 -0.89
CA ILE A 84 9.97 -12.04 -0.59
C ILE A 84 10.62 -10.90 0.18
N SER A 85 11.53 -11.18 1.13
CA SER A 85 12.21 -10.13 1.88
C SER A 85 13.10 -9.27 0.98
N LYS A 86 13.68 -9.83 -0.09
CA LYS A 86 14.44 -9.04 -1.08
C LYS A 86 13.56 -8.07 -1.85
N VAL A 87 12.33 -8.46 -2.18
CA VAL A 87 11.34 -7.56 -2.80
C VAL A 87 11.04 -6.41 -1.85
N ASP A 88 10.76 -6.71 -0.59
CA ASP A 88 10.51 -5.71 0.44
C ASP A 88 11.70 -4.76 0.67
N ASP A 89 12.92 -5.29 0.78
CA ASP A 89 14.15 -4.51 0.92
C ASP A 89 14.36 -3.55 -0.27
N THR A 90 14.08 -4.03 -1.49
CA THR A 90 14.21 -3.23 -2.71
C THR A 90 13.23 -2.08 -2.74
N VAL A 91 11.97 -2.33 -2.35
CA VAL A 91 10.94 -1.28 -2.30
C VAL A 91 11.24 -0.26 -1.20
N GLN A 92 11.65 -0.71 -0.01
CA GLN A 92 12.00 0.20 1.09
C GLN A 92 13.27 1.02 0.81
N ALA A 93 14.16 0.54 -0.06
CA ALA A 93 15.34 1.28 -0.50
C ALA A 93 15.06 2.32 -1.60
N LEU A 94 13.84 2.35 -2.17
CA LEU A 94 13.48 3.31 -3.20
C LEU A 94 13.59 4.75 -2.67
N THR A 95 14.31 5.56 -3.44
CA THR A 95 14.57 6.97 -3.16
C THR A 95 14.37 7.78 -4.43
N VAL A 96 13.51 8.79 -4.37
CA VAL A 96 13.31 9.73 -5.48
C VAL A 96 14.37 10.81 -5.42
N THR A 97 14.96 11.18 -6.55
CA THR A 97 15.79 12.38 -6.67
C THR A 97 15.00 13.45 -7.41
N GLN A 98 14.70 14.56 -6.76
CA GLN A 98 14.03 15.72 -7.36
C GLN A 98 15.01 16.54 -8.22
N ASP A 99 14.48 17.41 -9.08
CA ASP A 99 15.29 18.27 -9.97
C ASP A 99 16.28 19.18 -9.23
N ASN A 100 15.95 19.55 -7.99
CA ASN A 100 16.82 20.32 -7.09
C ASN A 100 17.89 19.49 -6.37
N GLY A 101 17.98 18.18 -6.66
CA GLY A 101 18.91 17.23 -6.03
C GLY A 101 18.43 16.65 -4.69
N THR A 102 17.26 17.06 -4.18
CA THR A 102 16.71 16.54 -2.92
C THR A 102 16.32 15.08 -3.06
N GLN A 103 16.69 14.26 -2.08
CA GLN A 103 16.35 12.85 -2.03
C GLN A 103 15.13 12.61 -1.13
N ILE A 104 14.17 11.84 -1.61
CA ILE A 104 12.97 11.43 -0.85
C ILE A 104 13.00 9.91 -0.71
N PRO A 105 13.57 9.38 0.38
CA PRO A 105 13.53 7.95 0.68
C PRO A 105 12.15 7.53 1.21
N TYR A 106 11.79 6.26 1.03
CA TYR A 106 10.50 5.73 1.51
C TYR A 106 10.22 6.03 2.99
N ARG A 107 11.25 5.96 3.85
CA ARG A 107 11.13 6.22 5.30
C ARG A 107 10.59 7.61 5.67
N GLU A 108 10.71 8.58 4.76
CA GLU A 108 10.24 9.95 4.97
C GLU A 108 8.78 10.14 4.57
N VAL A 109 8.25 9.28 3.69
CA VAL A 109 6.89 9.36 3.14
C VAL A 109 5.97 8.23 3.60
N CYS A 110 6.50 7.23 4.32
CA CYS A 110 5.70 6.13 4.86
C CYS A 110 4.76 6.63 5.97
N ALA A 111 3.59 6.00 6.11
CA ALA A 111 2.75 6.21 7.27
C ALA A 111 3.43 5.67 8.55
N LYS A 112 3.45 6.47 9.61
CA LYS A 112 4.19 6.17 10.84
C LYS A 112 3.26 5.80 12.00
N ASN A 113 3.72 4.83 12.79
CA ASN A 113 3.15 4.52 14.09
C ASN A 113 4.26 4.63 15.13
N GLN A 114 4.12 5.57 16.07
CA GLN A 114 5.13 5.86 17.10
C GLN A 114 6.51 6.19 16.49
N GLY A 115 6.52 6.97 15.41
CA GLY A 115 7.74 7.46 14.76
C GLY A 115 8.43 6.46 13.83
N SER A 116 7.90 5.24 13.66
CA SER A 116 8.43 4.24 12.73
C SER A 116 7.43 3.92 11.63
N CYS A 117 7.91 3.64 10.41
CA CYS A 117 7.04 3.15 9.33
C CYS A 117 6.27 1.91 9.77
N VAL A 118 4.99 1.88 9.45
CA VAL A 118 4.16 0.69 9.63
C VAL A 118 4.71 -0.41 8.72
N PRO A 119 4.96 -1.63 9.25
CA PRO A 119 5.53 -2.70 8.45
C PRO A 119 4.55 -3.10 7.34
N PRO A 120 5.03 -3.32 6.10
CA PRO A 120 4.15 -3.63 4.98
C PRO A 120 3.49 -5.00 5.10
N ASN A 121 4.08 -5.90 5.87
CA ASN A 121 3.46 -7.15 6.28
C ASN A 121 4.01 -7.56 7.67
N PRO A 122 3.14 -7.72 8.70
CA PRO A 122 3.59 -8.03 10.05
C PRO A 122 4.29 -9.39 10.17
N LEU A 123 3.89 -10.39 9.37
CA LEU A 123 4.52 -11.70 9.37
C LEU A 123 5.92 -11.67 8.75
N LEU A 124 6.06 -11.02 7.59
CA LEU A 124 7.37 -10.83 6.96
C LEU A 124 8.31 -10.05 7.88
N PHE A 125 7.80 -8.99 8.51
CA PHE A 125 8.55 -8.18 9.45
C PHE A 125 9.09 -8.99 10.63
N ALA A 126 8.25 -9.84 11.24
CA ALA A 126 8.66 -10.74 12.30
C ALA A 126 9.75 -11.71 11.87
N TRP A 127 9.55 -12.32 10.70
CA TRP A 127 10.51 -13.27 10.14
C TRP A 127 11.87 -12.60 9.84
N LYS A 128 11.87 -11.38 9.29
CA LYS A 128 13.12 -10.62 9.06
C LYS A 128 13.88 -10.32 10.35
N ARG A 129 13.18 -10.08 11.47
CA ARG A 129 13.81 -9.88 12.79
C ARG A 129 14.29 -11.19 13.43
N ASN A 130 13.61 -12.30 13.15
CA ASN A 130 13.96 -13.61 13.67
C ASN A 130 13.83 -14.67 12.57
N LYS A 131 14.93 -14.94 11.86
CA LYS A 131 14.98 -15.95 10.81
C LYS A 131 14.71 -17.38 11.31
N GLY A 132 14.75 -17.60 12.63
CA GLY A 132 14.36 -18.86 13.29
C GLY A 132 12.87 -18.98 13.58
N LEU A 133 12.04 -18.01 13.19
CA LEU A 133 10.59 -18.07 13.36
C LEU A 133 10.01 -19.29 12.62
N ASN A 134 9.36 -20.20 13.35
CA ASN A 134 8.75 -21.38 12.76
C ASN A 134 7.40 -21.03 12.11
N LEU A 135 7.43 -20.79 10.81
CA LEU A 135 6.25 -20.43 10.00
C LEU A 135 5.17 -21.53 9.96
N ARG A 136 5.50 -22.78 10.32
CA ARG A 136 4.54 -23.89 10.37
C ARG A 136 3.65 -23.88 11.62
N THR A 137 3.94 -23.01 12.60
CA THR A 137 3.15 -22.88 13.84
C THR A 137 2.18 -21.70 13.79
N ILE A 138 2.10 -21.01 12.65
CA ILE A 138 1.23 -19.86 12.47
C ILE A 138 -0.23 -20.31 12.44
N THR A 139 -1.07 -19.54 13.11
CA THR A 139 -2.52 -19.73 13.10
C THR A 139 -3.20 -18.69 12.21
N PHE A 140 -4.34 -19.05 11.63
CA PHE A 140 -5.14 -18.19 10.76
C PHE A 140 -6.62 -18.20 11.23
N PRO A 141 -7.36 -17.08 11.16
CA PRO A 141 -6.95 -15.77 10.63
C PRO A 141 -6.19 -14.89 11.62
N ILE A 142 -6.06 -15.30 12.88
CA ILE A 142 -5.43 -14.50 13.93
C ILE A 142 -4.17 -15.21 14.41
N TYR A 143 -3.09 -14.46 14.59
CA TYR A 143 -1.82 -14.96 15.11
C TYR A 143 -1.31 -14.06 16.24
N SER A 144 -0.76 -14.67 17.30
CA SER A 144 -0.08 -13.94 18.37
C SER A 144 1.40 -13.82 18.03
N LEU A 145 1.80 -12.62 17.63
CA LEU A 145 3.16 -12.30 17.24
C LEU A 145 3.83 -11.50 18.37
N ALA A 146 4.74 -12.13 19.10
CA ALA A 146 5.44 -11.53 20.24
C ALA A 146 4.49 -10.86 21.26
N GLY A 147 3.33 -11.49 21.52
CA GLY A 147 2.30 -10.99 22.43
C GLY A 147 1.32 -9.98 21.80
N GLN A 148 1.54 -9.55 20.55
CA GLN A 148 0.59 -8.72 19.80
C GLN A 148 -0.32 -9.57 18.92
N ILE A 149 -1.61 -9.33 19.00
CA ILE A 149 -2.60 -10.01 18.15
C ILE A 149 -2.61 -9.34 16.78
N VAL A 150 -2.30 -10.11 15.73
CA VAL A 150 -2.34 -9.63 14.34
C VAL A 150 -3.34 -10.43 13.53
N SER A 151 -4.10 -9.74 12.67
CA SER A 151 -4.97 -10.38 11.69
C SER A 151 -4.17 -10.68 10.43
N LEU A 152 -4.16 -11.95 10.02
CA LEU A 152 -3.56 -12.43 8.80
C LEU A 152 -4.55 -12.47 7.62
N ALA A 153 -5.85 -12.26 7.88
CA ALA A 153 -6.92 -12.40 6.89
C ALA A 153 -6.75 -11.50 5.65
N ASN A 154 -6.24 -10.28 5.83
CA ASN A 154 -6.05 -9.33 4.75
C ASN A 154 -4.66 -9.39 4.08
N ILE A 155 -3.75 -10.20 4.62
CA ILE A 155 -2.35 -10.25 4.18
C ILE A 155 -1.95 -11.60 3.58
N LEU A 156 -2.68 -12.69 3.86
CA LEU A 156 -2.44 -14.01 3.27
C LEU A 156 -3.65 -14.45 2.45
N GLY A 157 -3.39 -15.09 1.31
CA GLY A 157 -4.42 -15.60 0.40
C GLY A 157 -4.10 -17.00 -0.11
N GLY A 158 -5.13 -17.71 -0.60
CA GLY A 158 -5.01 -19.10 -1.03
C GLY A 158 -4.53 -20.00 0.11
N THR A 159 -5.21 -19.92 1.25
CA THR A 159 -4.81 -20.63 2.48
C THR A 159 -5.41 -22.03 2.54
N VAL A 160 -4.62 -23.01 2.99
CA VAL A 160 -5.10 -24.34 3.41
C VAL A 160 -4.94 -24.43 4.92
N LEU A 161 -6.01 -24.81 5.60
CA LEU A 161 -6.10 -24.83 7.06
C LEU A 161 -6.09 -26.28 7.57
N GLY A 162 -5.46 -26.47 8.72
CA GLY A 162 -5.38 -27.74 9.42
C GLY A 162 -6.30 -27.79 10.62
N GLU A 163 -5.79 -28.39 11.70
CA GLU A 163 -6.56 -28.58 12.93
C GLU A 163 -6.96 -27.26 13.59
N SER A 164 -8.08 -27.30 14.31
CA SER A 164 -8.55 -26.16 15.11
C SER A 164 -7.62 -25.90 16.30
N MET A 165 -7.23 -24.64 16.44
CA MET A 165 -6.44 -24.11 17.54
C MET A 165 -7.23 -22.98 18.23
N GLY A 166 -8.32 -23.38 18.91
CA GLY A 166 -9.24 -22.44 19.57
C GLY A 166 -10.02 -21.60 18.55
N PRO A 167 -9.97 -20.25 18.61
CA PRO A 167 -10.68 -19.39 17.65
C PRO A 167 -9.99 -19.29 16.28
N SER A 168 -8.87 -19.99 16.06
CA SER A 168 -8.12 -20.01 14.81
C SER A 168 -7.80 -21.45 14.40
N GLN A 169 -7.22 -21.63 13.23
CA GLN A 169 -6.79 -22.93 12.71
C GLN A 169 -5.31 -22.89 12.35
N LEU A 170 -4.63 -24.02 12.40
CA LEU A 170 -3.25 -24.12 11.95
C LEU A 170 -3.15 -23.76 10.46
N LEU A 171 -2.27 -22.86 10.09
CA LEU A 171 -2.02 -22.50 8.71
C LEU A 171 -1.07 -23.51 8.08
N LEU A 172 -1.58 -24.42 7.26
CA LEU A 172 -0.77 -25.44 6.58
C LEU A 172 -0.09 -24.87 5.34
N GLN A 173 -0.84 -24.08 4.56
CA GLN A 173 -0.34 -23.46 3.34
C GLN A 173 -0.93 -22.07 3.18
N ALA A 174 -0.15 -21.16 2.58
CA ALA A 174 -0.62 -19.93 1.97
C ALA A 174 0.03 -19.78 0.60
N LYS A 175 -0.76 -19.44 -0.43
CA LYS A 175 -0.29 -19.29 -1.81
C LYS A 175 0.15 -17.85 -2.11
N ALA A 176 -0.48 -16.87 -1.49
CA ALA A 176 -0.23 -15.45 -1.74
C ALA A 176 0.00 -14.64 -0.45
N MET A 177 0.84 -13.61 -0.54
CA MET A 177 1.13 -12.66 0.52
C MET A 177 1.05 -11.23 -0.02
N ARG A 178 0.37 -10.34 0.70
CA ARG A 178 0.30 -8.92 0.38
C ARG A 178 1.33 -8.14 1.20
N LEU A 179 2.10 -7.29 0.53
CA LEU A 179 2.94 -6.24 1.11
C LEU A 179 2.24 -4.91 0.86
N GLN A 180 1.96 -4.13 1.90
CA GLN A 180 1.19 -2.89 1.79
C GLN A 180 1.91 -1.71 2.42
N TYR A 181 2.41 -0.81 1.58
CA TYR A 181 3.20 0.35 1.93
C TYR A 181 2.28 1.58 1.99
N TYR A 182 1.75 1.87 3.18
CA TYR A 182 0.95 3.07 3.40
C TYR A 182 1.84 4.31 3.37
N LEU A 183 1.33 5.39 2.78
CA LEU A 183 2.00 6.69 2.72
C LEU A 183 1.33 7.69 3.66
N GLU A 184 2.12 8.65 4.11
CA GLU A 184 1.69 9.77 4.95
C GLU A 184 0.81 10.74 4.13
N THR A 185 -0.24 11.27 4.74
CA THR A 185 -1.26 12.09 4.07
C THR A 185 -1.36 13.48 4.71
N GLY A 186 -1.25 14.53 3.90
CA GLY A 186 -1.53 15.92 4.28
C GLY A 186 -0.40 16.91 3.93
N GLY A 187 -0.74 18.17 3.67
CA GLY A 187 0.24 19.26 3.46
C GLY A 187 1.26 19.01 2.33
N GLU A 188 2.50 19.48 2.52
CA GLU A 188 3.61 19.26 1.57
C GLU A 188 4.05 17.78 1.46
N GLU A 189 3.79 16.96 2.48
CA GLU A 189 4.11 15.52 2.50
C GLU A 189 3.33 14.77 1.42
N ASN A 190 2.22 15.34 0.99
CA ASN A 190 1.38 14.81 -0.06
C ASN A 190 2.07 14.80 -1.43
N GLU A 191 2.73 15.89 -1.80
CA GLU A 191 3.51 15.99 -3.04
C GLU A 191 4.72 15.05 -3.03
N ARG A 192 5.38 14.91 -1.87
CA ARG A 192 6.50 13.97 -1.70
C ARG A 192 6.02 12.52 -1.84
N SER A 193 4.88 12.20 -1.24
CA SER A 193 4.26 10.88 -1.33
C SER A 193 3.81 10.55 -2.75
N LYS A 194 3.23 11.51 -3.48
CA LYS A 194 2.92 11.40 -4.92
C LYS A 194 4.18 11.11 -5.74
N ALA A 195 5.23 11.91 -5.56
CA ALA A 195 6.49 11.73 -6.28
C ALA A 195 7.11 10.35 -6.03
N TRP A 196 7.11 9.90 -4.76
CA TRP A 196 7.55 8.55 -4.40
C TRP A 196 6.69 7.47 -5.02
N MET A 197 5.36 7.63 -5.03
CA MET A 197 4.45 6.67 -5.66
C MET A 197 4.68 6.55 -7.17
N ILE A 198 4.82 7.68 -7.87
CA ILE A 198 5.12 7.67 -9.32
C ILE A 198 6.42 6.91 -9.57
N HIS A 199 7.46 7.19 -8.78
CA HIS A 199 8.72 6.45 -8.88
C HIS A 199 8.53 4.96 -8.57
N PHE A 200 7.79 4.59 -7.54
CA PHE A 200 7.47 3.19 -7.24
C PHE A 200 6.84 2.51 -8.45
N LEU A 201 5.84 3.13 -9.10
CA LEU A 201 5.17 2.57 -10.28
C LEU A 201 6.11 2.36 -11.47
N THR A 202 7.05 3.27 -11.70
CA THR A 202 8.05 3.09 -12.77
C THR A 202 9.03 1.95 -12.51
N LYS A 203 9.26 1.60 -11.24
CA LYS A 203 10.15 0.49 -10.86
C LYS A 203 9.40 -0.83 -10.70
N ALA A 204 8.15 -0.78 -10.25
CA ALA A 204 7.35 -1.95 -9.91
C ALA A 204 7.21 -2.94 -11.08
N SER A 205 7.10 -2.43 -12.31
CA SER A 205 7.02 -3.24 -13.53
C SER A 205 8.27 -4.07 -13.84
N SER A 206 9.44 -3.67 -13.31
CA SER A 206 10.73 -4.34 -13.57
C SER A 206 11.29 -5.08 -12.35
N LEU A 207 10.51 -5.17 -11.25
CA LEU A 207 10.94 -5.85 -10.03
C LEU A 207 11.24 -7.34 -10.24
N GLU A 208 10.43 -8.05 -11.01
CA GLU A 208 10.64 -9.49 -11.25
C GLU A 208 11.97 -9.76 -11.95
N GLU A 209 12.24 -9.00 -13.02
CA GLU A 209 13.43 -9.15 -13.84
C GLU A 209 14.68 -8.69 -13.10
N SER A 210 14.63 -7.51 -12.47
CA SER A 210 15.79 -6.93 -11.77
C SER A 210 16.26 -7.76 -10.58
N LEU A 211 15.35 -8.46 -9.90
CA LEU A 211 15.66 -9.34 -8.77
C LEU A 211 15.86 -10.81 -9.19
N ALA A 212 15.69 -11.12 -10.48
CA ALA A 212 15.76 -12.48 -11.02
C ALA A 212 14.91 -13.48 -10.21
N LEU A 213 13.64 -13.12 -9.93
CA LEU A 213 12.76 -13.88 -9.05
C LEU A 213 12.44 -15.27 -9.61
N LYS A 214 12.77 -16.31 -8.85
CA LYS A 214 12.62 -17.70 -9.28
C LYS A 214 11.39 -18.37 -8.70
N LYS A 215 11.08 -18.17 -7.42
CA LYS A 215 10.05 -18.94 -6.69
C LYS A 215 8.76 -18.17 -6.50
N ILE A 216 8.75 -16.86 -6.77
CA ILE A 216 7.57 -16.00 -6.64
C ILE A 216 7.25 -15.29 -7.95
N GLN A 217 5.99 -14.88 -8.07
CA GLN A 217 5.47 -13.90 -9.02
C GLN A 217 4.95 -12.70 -8.23
N VAL A 218 5.03 -11.50 -8.78
CA VAL A 218 4.58 -10.27 -8.14
C VAL A 218 3.65 -9.49 -9.05
N ALA A 219 2.58 -8.96 -8.46
CA ALA A 219 1.73 -7.97 -9.10
C ALA A 219 1.72 -6.71 -8.23
N SER A 220 1.86 -5.55 -8.84
CA SER A 220 1.79 -4.27 -8.13
C SER A 220 0.40 -3.66 -8.24
N GLY A 221 -0.01 -2.97 -7.19
CA GLY A 221 -1.23 -2.17 -7.15
C GLY A 221 -1.01 -0.93 -6.30
N TRP A 222 -1.86 0.07 -6.43
CA TRP A 222 -1.71 1.33 -5.73
C TRP A 222 -3.07 2.00 -5.51
N SER A 223 -3.11 2.92 -4.55
CA SER A 223 -4.13 3.94 -4.44
C SER A 223 -3.44 5.30 -4.35
N LEU A 224 -3.93 6.25 -5.13
CA LEU A 224 -3.63 7.67 -5.01
C LEU A 224 -4.97 8.38 -5.13
N TRP A 225 -5.21 9.29 -4.20
CA TRP A 225 -6.36 10.20 -4.18
C TRP A 225 -6.38 11.12 -5.41
N GLU A 226 -5.22 11.32 -6.05
CA GLU A 226 -5.06 12.16 -7.24
C GLU A 226 -4.01 11.56 -8.17
N ALA A 227 -4.45 10.91 -9.25
CA ALA A 227 -3.58 10.66 -10.39
C ALA A 227 -4.34 10.18 -11.64
N ARG A 228 -4.24 10.99 -12.70
CA ARG A 228 -4.11 10.52 -14.09
C ARG A 228 -3.28 11.57 -14.85
N ARG A 229 -2.45 11.33 -15.87
CA ARG A 229 -1.99 10.19 -16.68
C ARG A 229 -0.57 10.59 -17.14
N ARG A 230 0.45 9.74 -16.99
CA ARG A 230 1.66 9.81 -17.85
C ARG A 230 1.95 8.44 -18.43
N TRP A 231 0.94 7.90 -19.10
CA TRP A 231 1.01 6.72 -19.97
C TRP A 231 0.22 7.04 -21.24
N GLU A 232 0.73 8.01 -21.99
CA GLU A 232 0.47 8.24 -23.41
C GLU A 232 1.71 8.99 -23.90
N GLY A 233 2.58 8.26 -24.59
CA GLY A 233 3.90 8.66 -25.06
C GLY A 233 4.66 7.44 -25.55
#